data_AF-A0A453FS39-F1
#
_entry.id   AF-A0A453FS39-F1
#
_cell.length_a   1.000
_cell.length_b   1.000
_cell.length_c   1.000
_cell.angle_alpha   90.00
_cell.angle_beta   90.00
_cell.angle_gamma   90.00
#
_symmetry.space_group_name_H-M   'P 1'
#
loop_
_entity.id
_entity.type
_entity.pdbx_description
1 polymer ?
#
loop_
_entity_poly.entity_id
_entity_poly.type
_entity_poly.pdbx_seq_one_letter_code
_entity_poly.pdbx_strand_id
1 'polypeptide(L)'
;KKFPAYGCACRNGANVRGYFAWAFMDLFELLSGYQSRYGLYRVNFTDERRPREARLSARWYSGFLKHNGTTALASRAQVNQALNLVS
;
A
#
# COMPACT_ATOMS: atom_id res chain seq x y z
N LYS A 1 5.90 9.52 -2.26
CA LYS A 1 5.62 9.93 -0.86
C LYS A 1 6.35 8.97 0.09
N LYS A 2 7.14 9.46 1.05
CA LYS A 2 7.74 8.64 2.12
C LYS A 2 6.76 8.65 3.29
N PHE A 3 6.37 7.51 3.84
CA PHE A 3 5.44 7.43 4.99
C PHE A 3 6.23 7.53 6.30
N PRO A 4 6.32 8.71 6.96
CA PRO A 4 7.28 8.94 8.03
C PRO A 4 6.90 8.20 9.33
N ALA A 5 5.59 8.13 9.61
CA ALA A 5 5.04 7.52 10.82
C ALA A 5 5.18 5.99 10.88
N TYR A 6 5.07 5.30 9.74
CA TYR A 6 5.32 3.85 9.68
C TYR A 6 6.79 3.53 9.99
N GLY A 7 7.68 4.37 9.46
CA GLY A 7 9.12 4.20 9.64
C GLY A 7 9.58 4.37 11.09
N CYS A 8 8.97 5.26 11.89
CA CYS A 8 9.35 5.41 13.30
C CYS A 8 8.77 4.30 14.19
N ALA A 9 7.54 3.83 13.93
CA ALA A 9 6.94 2.74 14.70
C ALA A 9 7.71 1.40 14.55
N CYS A 10 8.10 1.05 13.31
CA CYS A 10 8.92 -0.15 13.09
C CYS A 10 10.33 -0.01 13.69
N ARG A 11 10.89 1.21 13.73
CA ARG A 11 12.19 1.50 14.34
C ARG A 11 12.17 1.46 15.86
N ASN A 12 11.02 1.76 16.47
CA ASN A 12 10.82 1.72 17.92
C ASN A 12 10.43 0.33 18.45
N GLY A 13 10.60 -0.74 17.65
CA GLY A 13 10.35 -2.12 18.09
C GLY A 13 8.88 -2.51 18.18
N ALA A 14 7.95 -1.69 17.70
CA ALA A 14 6.55 -2.07 17.63
C ALA A 14 6.37 -3.18 16.58
N ASN A 15 5.67 -4.26 16.96
CA ASN A 15 5.39 -5.41 16.08
C ASN A 15 4.30 -5.07 15.04
N VAL A 16 4.66 -4.29 14.04
CA VAL A 16 3.77 -3.89 12.94
C VAL A 16 3.87 -4.91 11.82
N ARG A 17 2.78 -5.66 11.59
CA ARG A 17 2.73 -6.72 10.58
C ARG A 17 2.20 -6.28 9.22
N GLY A 18 1.64 -5.08 9.13
CA GLY A 18 1.06 -4.59 7.87
C GLY A 18 0.56 -3.16 7.96
N TYR A 19 0.23 -2.61 6.78
CA TYR A 19 -0.35 -1.28 6.61
C TYR A 19 -1.49 -1.37 5.59
N PHE A 20 -2.66 -0.87 5.97
CA PHE A 20 -3.83 -0.80 5.10
C PHE A 20 -4.12 0.67 4.76
N ALA A 21 -4.14 0.98 3.47
CA ALA A 21 -4.46 2.32 2.99
C ALA A 21 -5.98 2.52 2.96
N TRP A 22 -6.48 3.54 3.65
CA TRP A 22 -7.85 4.03 3.47
C TRP A 22 -7.90 4.99 2.26
N ALA A 23 -8.66 4.73 1.21
CA ALA A 23 -9.43 3.53 0.93
C ALA A 23 -9.07 2.94 -0.44
N PHE A 24 -9.44 1.67 -0.65
CA PHE A 24 -9.17 1.01 -1.92
C PHE A 24 -9.92 1.69 -3.09
N MET A 25 -11.20 2.02 -2.89
CA MET A 25 -12.05 2.69 -3.88
C MET A 25 -12.80 3.84 -3.22
N ASP A 26 -13.39 4.73 -4.02
CA ASP A 26 -14.26 5.79 -3.47
C ASP A 26 -15.47 5.16 -2.78
N LEU A 27 -15.79 5.66 -1.57
CA LEU A 27 -16.92 5.23 -0.76
C LEU A 27 -17.86 6.40 -0.46
N PHE A 28 -19.00 6.07 0.14
CA PHE A 28 -19.89 7.05 0.74
C PHE A 28 -19.32 7.48 2.09
N GLU A 29 -19.12 8.78 2.27
CA GLU A 29 -18.65 9.37 3.51
C GLU A 29 -19.83 9.91 4.31
N LEU A 30 -19.93 9.51 5.59
CA LEU A 30 -21.10 9.77 6.42
C LEU A 30 -21.45 11.27 6.53
N LEU A 31 -20.42 12.13 6.54
CA LEU A 31 -20.56 13.58 6.71
C LEU A 31 -20.58 14.37 5.38
N SER A 32 -20.12 13.78 4.28
CA SER A 32 -19.87 14.50 3.01
C SER A 32 -20.54 13.83 1.79
N GLY A 33 -21.22 12.71 2.00
CA GLY A 33 -21.80 11.90 0.95
C GLY A 33 -20.76 11.42 -0.06
N TYR A 34 -21.07 11.53 -1.36
CA TYR A 34 -20.18 11.15 -2.46
C TYR A 34 -19.25 12.28 -2.95
N GLN A 35 -19.23 13.42 -2.24
CA GLN A 35 -18.38 14.55 -2.63
C GLN A 35 -16.92 14.30 -2.24
N SER A 36 -16.69 13.62 -1.12
CA SER A 36 -15.37 13.25 -0.65
C SER A 36 -14.89 11.95 -1.28
N ARG A 37 -13.68 11.97 -1.86
CA ARG A 37 -13.11 10.87 -2.67
C ARG A 37 -11.70 10.51 -2.20
N TYR A 38 -11.63 9.51 -1.33
CA TYR A 38 -10.39 9.04 -0.72
C TYR A 38 -9.82 7.77 -1.38
N GLY A 39 -10.54 7.20 -2.35
CA GLY A 39 -10.17 5.95 -3.00
C GLY A 39 -8.91 6.04 -3.86
N LEU A 40 -8.13 4.95 -3.87
CA LEU A 40 -7.14 4.71 -4.91
C LEU A 40 -7.81 4.54 -6.29
N TYR A 41 -8.99 3.93 -6.31
CA TYR A 41 -9.84 3.83 -7.49
C TYR A 41 -11.02 4.81 -7.40
N ARG A 42 -11.18 5.60 -8.47
CA ARG A 42 -12.37 6.44 -8.64
C ARG A 42 -13.53 5.57 -9.09
N VAL A 43 -14.70 5.77 -8.49
CA VAL A 43 -15.94 5.15 -8.93
C VAL A 43 -16.85 6.21 -9.52
N ASN A 44 -17.35 5.99 -10.74
CA ASN A 44 -18.38 6.86 -11.27
C ASN A 44 -19.76 6.41 -10.75
N PHE A 45 -20.31 7.14 -9.79
CA PHE A 45 -21.62 6.85 -9.21
C PHE A 45 -22.81 7.28 -10.09
N THR A 46 -22.56 8.04 -11.16
CA THR A 46 -23.60 8.51 -12.11
C THR A 46 -23.94 7.48 -13.20
N ASP A 47 -23.02 6.56 -13.48
CA ASP A 47 -23.22 5.46 -14.41
C ASP A 47 -23.67 4.22 -13.62
N GLU A 48 -24.77 3.58 -14.04
CA GLU A 48 -25.29 2.35 -13.43
C GLU A 48 -24.26 1.22 -13.42
N ARG A 49 -23.36 1.19 -14.42
CA ARG A 49 -22.29 0.20 -14.52
C ARG A 49 -21.17 0.43 -13.50
N ARG A 50 -21.16 1.58 -12.82
CA ARG A 50 -20.17 2.00 -11.82
C ARG A 50 -18.72 1.65 -12.23
N PRO A 51 -18.24 2.16 -13.37
CA PRO A 51 -16.89 1.90 -13.83
C PRO A 51 -15.86 2.39 -12.81
N ARG A 52 -14.78 1.62 -12.65
CA ARG A 52 -13.70 1.86 -11.69
C ARG A 52 -12.44 2.28 -12.43
N GLU A 53 -11.93 3.45 -12.12
CA GLU A 53 -10.76 4.02 -12.77
C GLU A 53 -9.60 4.15 -11.80
N ALA A 54 -8.44 3.59 -12.16
CA ALA A 54 -7.24 3.66 -11.35
C ALA A 54 -6.66 5.09 -11.34
N ARG A 55 -6.54 5.71 -10.16
CA ARG A 55 -5.87 7.02 -10.02
C ARG A 55 -4.35 6.84 -10.05
N LEU A 56 -3.62 7.95 -10.22
CA LEU A 56 -2.16 7.97 -10.15
C LEU A 56 -1.63 7.41 -8.82
N SER A 57 -2.36 7.63 -7.72
CA SER A 57 -2.06 7.06 -6.41
C SER A 57 -2.12 5.53 -6.40
N ALA A 58 -3.06 4.90 -7.13
CA ALA A 58 -3.13 3.44 -7.26
C ALA A 58 -1.91 2.88 -7.99
N ARG A 59 -1.50 3.53 -9.10
CA ARG A 59 -0.31 3.14 -9.86
C ARG A 59 0.95 3.25 -9.01
N TRP A 60 1.09 4.36 -8.28
CA TRP A 60 2.21 4.56 -7.36
C TRP A 60 2.21 3.53 -6.23
N TYR A 61 1.06 3.25 -5.62
CA TYR A 61 0.94 2.27 -4.53
C TYR A 61 1.29 0.85 -5.00
N SER A 62 0.87 0.47 -6.22
CA SER A 62 1.28 -0.80 -6.84
C SER A 62 2.79 -0.89 -7.02
N GLY A 63 3.43 0.18 -7.50
CA GLY A 63 4.90 0.25 -7.60
C GLY A 63 5.58 0.14 -6.24
N PHE A 64 5.08 0.87 -5.24
CA PHE A 64 5.59 0.83 -3.87
C PHE A 64 5.55 -0.58 -3.27
N LEU A 65 4.44 -1.30 -3.44
CA LEU A 65 4.32 -2.68 -2.95
C LEU A 65 5.28 -3.63 -3.67
N LYS A 66 5.45 -3.48 -4.99
CA LYS A 66 6.38 -4.31 -5.79
C LYS A 66 7.84 -4.11 -5.37
N HIS A 67 8.27 -2.86 -5.14
CA HIS A 67 9.65 -2.57 -4.77
C HIS A 67 10.00 -2.93 -3.32
N ASN A 68 9.03 -2.91 -2.39
CA ASN A 68 9.27 -3.36 -1.01
C ASN A 68 9.36 -4.89 -0.87
N GLY A 69 8.71 -5.65 -1.73
CA GLY A 69 8.77 -7.12 -1.71
C GLY A 69 10.12 -7.69 -2.15
N THR A 70 10.72 -7.11 -3.20
CA THR A 70 11.99 -7.58 -3.75
C THR A 70 13.18 -7.33 -2.83
N THR A 71 13.24 -6.19 -2.15
CA THR A 71 14.38 -5.85 -1.27
C THR A 71 14.41 -6.73 -0.01
N ALA A 72 13.23 -7.08 0.54
CA ALA A 72 13.12 -7.93 1.72
C ALA A 72 13.36 -9.43 1.41
N LEU A 73 12.98 -9.90 0.21
CA LEU A 73 13.24 -11.27 -0.23
C LEU A 73 14.70 -11.46 -0.67
N ALA A 74 15.29 -10.46 -1.34
CA ALA A 74 16.70 -10.51 -1.77
C ALA A 74 17.66 -10.55 -0.57
N SER A 75 17.42 -9.75 0.48
CA SER A 75 18.29 -9.77 1.67
C SER A 75 18.21 -11.10 2.41
N ARG A 76 17.03 -11.71 2.48
CA ARG A 76 16.80 -12.99 3.16
C ARG A 76 17.37 -14.17 2.36
N ALA A 77 17.28 -14.13 1.04
CA ALA A 77 17.93 -15.11 0.16
C ALA A 77 19.46 -15.02 0.21
N GLN A 78 20.02 -13.79 0.19
CA GLN A 78 21.47 -13.56 0.32
C GLN A 78 22.01 -14.03 1.68
N VAL A 79 21.30 -13.76 2.78
CA VAL A 79 21.68 -14.23 4.12
C VAL A 79 21.65 -15.76 4.20
N ASN A 80 20.61 -16.41 3.67
CA ASN A 80 20.52 -17.87 3.66
C ASN A 80 21.62 -18.50 2.79
N GLN A 81 22.00 -17.87 1.68
CA GLN A 81 23.07 -18.34 0.82
C GLN A 81 24.46 -18.17 1.46
N ALA A 82 24.67 -17.07 2.21
CA ALA A 82 25.90 -16.85 2.97
C ALA A 82 26.05 -17.83 4.15
N LEU A 83 24.96 -18.16 4.85
CA LEU A 83 24.98 -19.15 5.94
C LEU A 83 25.33 -20.57 5.45
N ASN A 84 24.88 -20.94 4.26
CA ASN A 84 25.20 -22.24 3.65
C ASN A 84 26.63 -22.37 3.13
N LEU A 85 27.38 -21.26 3.01
CA LEU A 85 28.78 -21.27 2.58
C LEU A 85 29.76 -21.28 3.76
N VAL A 86 29.29 -21.02 4.97
CA VAL A 86 30.08 -20.96 6.21
C VAL A 86 29.86 -22.20 7.09
N SER A 87 28.95 -23.09 6.69
CA SER A 87 28.69 -24.39 7.30
C SER A 87 29.24 -25.53 6.45
#